data_AF-A0A7W0RL27-F1
#
_entry.id   AF-A0A7W0RL27-F1
#
_cell.length_a   1.000
_cell.length_b   1.000
_cell.length_c   1.000
_cell.angle_alpha   90.00
_cell.angle_beta   90.00
_cell.angle_gamma   90.00
#
_symmetry.space_group_name_H-M   'P 1'
#
loop_
_entity.id
_entity.type
_entity.pdbx_description
1 polymer ?
#
loop_
_entity_poly.entity_id
_entity_poly.type
_entity_poly.pdbx_seq_one_letter_code
_entity_poly.pdbx_strand_id
1 'polypeptide(L)' 'RDLVELGTLTTQVAELLDACVVAGRNIVAAGGTQAGKTTMLNCLAAAIPGGERVVSAEEVVEFTKWRG' A
#
# COMPACT_ATOMS: atom_id res chain seq x y z
N ARG A 1 5.66 6.50 5.59
CA ARG A 1 6.29 6.70 6.92
C ARG A 1 5.23 6.64 8.03
N ASP A 2 4.03 7.12 7.74
CA ASP A 2 2.88 7.19 8.65
C ASP A 2 2.58 5.89 9.41
N LEU A 3 2.61 4.73 8.75
CA LEU A 3 2.35 3.43 9.41
C LEU A 3 3.42 3.02 10.43
N VAL A 4 4.65 3.52 10.29
CA VAL A 4 5.72 3.30 11.28
C VAL A 4 5.51 4.20 12.48
N GLU A 5 5.14 5.47 12.25
CA GLU A 5 4.84 6.43 13.32
C GLU A 5 3.63 6.02 14.15
N LEU A 6 2.63 5.40 13.52
CA LEU A 6 1.47 4.80 14.19
C LEU A 6 1.78 3.48 14.91
N GLY A 7 3.03 2.98 14.86
CA GLY A 7 3.42 1.70 15.44
C GLY A 7 2.79 0.47 14.76
N THR A 8 2.17 0.64 13.60
CA THR A 8 1.55 -0.45 12.83
C THR A 8 2.61 -1.32 12.15
N LEU A 9 3.70 -0.71 11.71
CA LEU A 9 4.87 -1.39 11.13
C LEU A 9 6.13 -1.02 11.88
N THR A 10 7.09 -1.94 11.96
CA THR A 10 8.47 -1.55 12.27
C THR A 10 9.12 -0.91 11.04
N THR A 11 10.17 -0.12 11.24
CA THR A 11 10.95 0.47 10.13
C THR A 11 11.44 -0.59 9.14
N GLN A 12 11.93 -1.73 9.65
CA GLN A 12 12.45 -2.84 8.83
C GLN A 12 11.36 -3.44 7.93
N VAL A 13 10.14 -3.61 8.44
CA VAL A 13 9.03 -4.13 7.63
C VAL A 13 8.60 -3.11 6.59
N ALA A 14 8.59 -1.82 6.92
CA ALA A 14 8.29 -0.77 5.96
C ALA A 14 9.31 -0.74 4.80
N GLU A 15 10.60 -0.86 5.10
CA GLU A 15 11.67 -0.94 4.08
C GLU A 15 11.54 -2.19 3.20
N LEU A 16 11.22 -3.35 3.79
CA LEU A 16 10.98 -4.57 3.02
C LEU A 16 9.80 -4.41 2.06
N LEU A 17 8.70 -3.84 2.53
CA LEU A 17 7.50 -3.63 1.71
C LEU A 17 7.76 -2.63 0.58
N ASP A 18 8.52 -1.56 0.84
CA ASP A 18 8.96 -0.59 -0.17
C ASP A 18 9.78 -1.27 -1.27
N ALA A 19 10.76 -2.11 -0.87
CA ALA A 19 11.55 -2.90 -1.82
C ALA A 19 10.69 -3.88 -2.63
N CYS A 20 9.69 -4.51 -2.03
CA CYS A 20 8.75 -5.39 -2.73
C CYS A 20 7.89 -4.62 -3.77
N VAL A 21 7.44 -3.41 -3.44
CA VAL A 21 6.70 -2.54 -4.37
C VAL A 21 7.58 -2.18 -5.56
N VAL A 22 8.80 -1.70 -5.32
CA VAL A 22 9.76 -1.33 -6.38
C VAL A 22 10.14 -2.55 -7.24
N ALA A 23 10.23 -3.73 -6.64
CA ALA A 23 10.51 -4.98 -7.35
C ALA A 23 9.29 -5.56 -8.09
N GLY A 24 8.13 -4.90 -8.08
CA GLY A 24 6.91 -5.37 -8.74
C GLY A 24 6.38 -6.69 -8.19
N ARG A 25 6.58 -6.96 -6.90
CA ARG A 25 6.10 -8.20 -6.26
C ARG A 25 4.61 -8.12 -5.94
N ASN A 26 3.95 -9.26 -6.00
CA ASN A 26 2.56 -9.39 -5.58
C ASN A 26 2.46 -9.28 -4.05
N ILE A 27 1.61 -8.38 -3.56
CA ILE A 27 1.36 -8.17 -2.13
C ILE A 27 -0.14 -8.34 -1.87
N VAL A 28 -0.49 -9.12 -0.86
CA VAL A 28 -1.88 -9.34 -0.43
C VAL A 28 -2.05 -8.87 1.00
N ALA A 29 -2.95 -7.91 1.22
CA ALA A 29 -3.35 -7.49 2.56
C ALA A 29 -4.61 -8.26 2.98
N ALA A 30 -4.54 -9.02 4.07
CA ALA A 30 -5.63 -9.85 4.59
C ALA A 30 -5.89 -9.54 6.08
N GLY A 31 -7.11 -9.83 6.54
CA GLY A 31 -7.56 -9.53 7.91
C GLY A 31 -9.07 -9.26 7.99
N GLY A 32 -9.61 -9.18 9.21
CA GLY A 32 -11.03 -8.94 9.45
C GLY A 32 -11.53 -7.58 8.94
N THR A 33 -12.85 -7.38 8.97
CA THR A 33 -13.46 -6.07 8.67
C THR A 33 -12.86 -5.00 9.56
N GLN A 34 -12.57 -3.81 8.99
CA GLN A 34 -12.02 -2.65 9.71
C GLN A 34 -10.59 -2.84 10.28
N ALA A 35 -9.86 -3.89 9.87
CA ALA A 35 -8.48 -4.12 10.29
C ALA A 35 -7.42 -3.21 9.61
N GLY A 36 -7.82 -2.15 8.88
CA GLY A 36 -6.89 -1.21 8.25
C GLY A 36 -6.28 -1.65 6.90
N LYS A 37 -6.83 -2.68 6.24
CA LYS A 37 -6.32 -3.19 4.95
C LYS A 37 -6.27 -2.12 3.84
N THR A 38 -7.35 -1.37 3.66
CA THR A 38 -7.41 -0.29 2.65
C THR A 38 -6.35 0.78 2.94
N THR A 39 -6.18 1.18 4.21
CA THR A 39 -5.15 2.14 4.61
C THR A 39 -3.75 1.64 4.26
N MET A 40 -3.45 0.37 4.56
CA MET A 40 -2.17 -0.24 4.21
C MET A 40 -1.93 -0.25 2.70
N LEU A 41 -2.92 -0.68 1.91
CA LEU A 41 -2.80 -0.70 0.46
C LEU A 41 -2.60 0.71 -0.12
N ASN A 42 -3.29 1.72 0.42
CA ASN A 42 -3.10 3.11 0.02
C ASN A 42 -1.65 3.59 0.27
N CYS A 43 -1.08 3.27 1.42
CA CYS A 43 0.32 3.60 1.71
C CYS A 43 1.30 2.89 0.75
N LEU A 44 1.06 1.61 0.43
CA LEU A 44 1.88 0.88 -0.54
C LEU A 44 1.73 1.44 -1.96
N ALA A 45 0.51 1.82 -2.36
CA ALA A 45 0.25 2.45 -3.65
C ALA A 45 1.00 3.79 -3.79
N ALA A 46 1.15 4.54 -2.69
CA ALA A 46 1.93 5.77 -2.68
C ALA A 46 3.42 5.53 -3.01
N ALA A 47 3.98 4.37 -2.61
CA ALA A 47 5.36 3.98 -2.87
C ALA A 47 5.63 3.52 -4.32
N ILE A 48 4.59 3.28 -5.13
CA ILE A 48 4.77 2.87 -6.54
C ILE A 48 5.48 3.99 -7.33
N PRO A 49 6.59 3.69 -8.04
CA PRO A 49 7.32 4.65 -8.87
C PRO A 49 6.42 5.33 -9.90
N GLY A 50 6.59 6.63 -10.13
CA GLY A 50 5.68 7.44 -10.95
C GLY A 50 5.61 7.08 -12.45
N GLY A 51 6.56 6.30 -12.97
CA GLY A 51 6.56 5.83 -14.36
C GLY A 51 5.85 4.49 -14.59
N GLU A 52 5.41 3.82 -13.52
CA GLU A 52 4.75 2.51 -13.60
C GLU A 52 3.28 2.65 -14.00
N ARG A 53 2.82 1.79 -14.89
CA ARG A 53 1.38 1.67 -15.19
C ARG A 53 0.71 0.86 -14.09
N VAL A 54 -0.31 1.43 -13.45
CA VAL A 54 -1.08 0.74 -12.41
C VAL A 54 -2.53 0.57 -12.84
N VAL A 55 -3.09 -0.58 -12.48
CA VAL A 55 -4.51 -0.89 -12.66
C VAL A 55 -5.07 -1.24 -11.28
N SER A 56 -6.16 -0.61 -10.89
CA SER A 56 -6.92 -0.97 -9.68
C SER A 56 -8.29 -1.50 -10.08
N ALA A 57 -8.72 -2.60 -9.45
CA ALA A 57 -10.08 -3.11 -9.56
C ALA A 57 -10.69 -3.12 -8.16
N GLU A 58 -11.69 -2.28 -7.95
CA GLU A 58 -12.41 -2.15 -6.68
C GLU A 58 -13.91 -2.16 -6.94
N GLU A 59 -14.70 -2.72 -6.03
CA GLU A 59 -16.17 -2.63 -6.09
C GLU A 59 -16.63 -1.19 -5.79
N VAL A 60 -15.95 -0.53 -4.85
CA VAL A 60 -16.09 0.90 -4.54
C VAL A 60 -14.70 1.51 -4.58
N VAL A 61 -14.51 2.60 -5.31
CA VAL A 61 -13.19 3.23 -5.48
C VAL A 61 -12.75 3.93 -4.20
N GLU A 62 -11.75 3.37 -3.52
CA GLU A 62 -11.17 3.88 -2.27
C GLU A 62 -9.71 4.37 -2.44
N PHE A 63 -9.02 4.02 -3.53
CA PHE A 63 -7.66 4.51 -3.79
C PHE A 63 -7.62 5.99 -4.18
N THR A 64 -6.80 6.78 -3.47
CA THR A 64 -6.75 8.25 -3.66
C THR A 64 -5.75 8.71 -4.73
N LYS A 65 -4.73 7.91 -5.05
CA LYS A 65 -3.64 8.27 -5.99
C LYS A 65 -4.10 8.43 -7.45
N TRP A 66 -5.22 7.83 -7.84
CA TRP A 66 -5.71 7.78 -9.22
C TRP A 66 -6.77 8.84 -9.54
N ARG A 67 -7.00 9.80 -8.63
CA ARG A 67 -7.98 10.89 -8.81
C ARG A 67 -7.41 12.13 -9.54
N GLY A 68 -6.19 12.06 -10.07
CA GLY A 68 -5.51 13.14 -10.79
C GLY A 68 -5.14 12.73 -12.21
#